data_AF-A0A5K7ZKL7-F1
#
_entry.id   AF-A0A5K7ZKL7-F1
#
_cell.length_a   1.000
_cell.length_b   1.000
_cell.length_c   1.000
_cell.angle_alpha   90.00
_cell.angle_beta   90.00
_cell.angle_gamma   90.00
#
_symmetry.space_group_name_H-M   'P 1'
#
loop_
_entity.id
_entity.type
_entity.pdbx_description
1 polymer ?
#
loop_
_entity_poly.entity_id
_entity_poly.type
_entity_poly.pdbx_seq_one_letter_code
_entity_poly.pdbx_strand_id
1 'polypeptide(L)'
;MKTTNLKAVTSRMESACLEFKDKYSDFRSVFDETSRFIKENSGQMDMDKVIGPAEKMVRFLMNYDPSLSFLNRSPLTPKNYPYHHAINVCNIGVAVLKRFNTNFSSIINRQLSLRFSEHDDIDPSARKDAFTYYIPGAIKEIAIGYFIHDIGKALIPDTIINKSTSLTEDEQRIVHGHAHEKGIEILERNHIRSLYIRNIVRWHHAAIYEGETGGYPEVPRPIEIPPYVKICKLVDIFDAMSSKRVYGEAADSAGVVARIYRKFAGKDPLLQFILHAFISEMGVCPTGSVIHLRNGQLAFVLDKQGPIVLPLTNIKGDPLSRYADPIDIDEKKKEDSFFDIDRRKAPLPPIQAFDILPAELREMFTRISIHNELKKQTT
;
A
#
# COMPACT_ATOMS: atom_id res chain seq x y z
N MET A 1 -21.76 -18.51 -12.78
CA MET A 1 -20.62 -18.93 -13.62
C MET A 1 -20.13 -17.74 -14.45
N LYS A 2 -19.18 -16.97 -13.93
CA LYS A 2 -18.40 -16.03 -14.74
C LYS A 2 -17.16 -16.79 -15.20
N THR A 3 -17.21 -17.43 -16.36
CA THR A 3 -16.00 -17.89 -17.05
C THR A 3 -15.25 -16.64 -17.51
N THR A 4 -14.45 -16.09 -16.61
CA THR A 4 -13.57 -14.95 -16.92
C THR A 4 -12.55 -15.43 -17.94
N ASN A 5 -12.65 -14.93 -19.17
CA ASN A 5 -11.79 -15.33 -20.29
C ASN A 5 -10.31 -15.12 -19.90
N LEU A 6 -9.55 -16.22 -19.79
CA LEU A 6 -8.17 -16.24 -19.32
C LEU A 6 -7.26 -15.28 -20.09
N LYS A 7 -7.41 -15.19 -21.42
CA LYS A 7 -6.67 -14.23 -22.26
C LYS A 7 -6.97 -12.79 -21.87
N ALA A 8 -8.21 -12.50 -21.46
CA ALA A 8 -8.59 -11.16 -21.02
C ALA A 8 -7.99 -10.82 -19.66
N VAL A 9 -7.85 -11.79 -18.74
CA VAL A 9 -7.20 -11.56 -17.42
C VAL A 9 -5.71 -11.36 -17.57
N THR A 10 -5.01 -12.24 -18.30
CA THR A 10 -3.56 -12.11 -18.50
C THR A 10 -3.19 -10.90 -19.35
N SER A 11 -3.93 -10.62 -20.44
CA SER A 11 -3.73 -9.40 -21.23
C SER A 11 -3.99 -8.14 -20.40
N ARG A 12 -5.00 -8.16 -19.52
CA ARG A 12 -5.24 -7.08 -18.56
C ARG A 12 -4.07 -6.92 -17.60
N MET A 13 -3.57 -8.01 -17.01
CA MET A 13 -2.41 -7.98 -16.11
C MET A 13 -1.15 -7.48 -16.82
N GLU A 14 -0.86 -7.96 -18.03
CA GLU A 14 0.31 -7.52 -18.81
C GLU A 14 0.23 -6.04 -19.19
N SER A 15 -0.90 -5.62 -19.77
CA SER A 15 -1.17 -4.20 -20.04
C SER A 15 -1.00 -3.38 -18.77
N ALA A 16 -1.42 -3.97 -17.65
CA ALA A 16 -1.35 -3.33 -16.36
C ALA A 16 0.06 -3.10 -15.84
N CYS A 17 0.89 -4.10 -15.98
CA CYS A 17 2.26 -4.03 -15.53
C CYS A 17 3.10 -3.11 -16.43
N LEU A 18 2.85 -3.11 -17.73
CA LEU A 18 3.50 -2.21 -18.68
C LEU A 18 3.12 -0.74 -18.40
N GLU A 19 1.83 -0.47 -18.24
CA GLU A 19 1.36 0.87 -17.90
C GLU A 19 1.88 1.33 -16.53
N PHE A 20 1.93 0.43 -15.54
CA PHE A 20 2.58 0.73 -14.26
C PHE A 20 4.05 1.09 -14.45
N LYS A 21 4.82 0.26 -15.17
CA LYS A 21 6.25 0.46 -15.42
C LYS A 21 6.55 1.80 -16.10
N ASP A 22 5.76 2.17 -17.10
CA ASP A 22 5.93 3.43 -17.81
C ASP A 22 5.66 4.62 -16.88
N LYS A 23 4.52 4.62 -16.17
CA LYS A 23 4.18 5.67 -15.19
C LYS A 23 5.18 5.72 -14.04
N TYR A 24 5.71 4.57 -13.64
CA TYR A 24 6.70 4.41 -12.59
C TYR A 24 8.05 5.03 -12.99
N SER A 25 8.50 4.79 -14.23
CA SER A 25 9.70 5.39 -14.80
C SER A 25 9.56 6.90 -14.97
N ASP A 26 8.45 7.35 -15.55
CA ASP A 26 8.13 8.77 -15.71
C ASP A 26 8.16 9.49 -14.36
N PHE A 27 7.52 8.89 -13.36
CA PHE A 27 7.48 9.47 -12.03
C PHE A 27 8.85 9.50 -11.36
N ARG A 28 9.66 8.44 -11.48
CA ARG A 28 11.00 8.40 -10.89
C ARG A 28 11.86 9.56 -11.40
N SER A 29 11.87 9.79 -12.71
CA SER A 29 12.61 10.89 -13.32
C SER A 29 12.15 12.25 -12.76
N VAL A 30 10.83 12.43 -12.66
CA VAL A 30 10.21 13.63 -12.12
C VAL A 30 10.58 13.84 -10.66
N PHE A 31 10.53 12.80 -9.83
CA PHE A 31 10.79 12.89 -8.39
C PHE A 31 12.25 13.27 -8.10
N ASP A 32 13.21 12.71 -8.85
CA ASP A 32 14.63 13.04 -8.69
C ASP A 32 14.92 14.49 -9.13
N GLU A 33 14.33 14.94 -10.23
CA GLU A 33 14.42 16.34 -10.69
C GLU A 33 13.78 17.27 -9.65
N THR A 34 12.60 16.91 -9.15
CA THR A 34 11.85 17.68 -8.16
C THR A 34 12.61 17.80 -6.84
N SER A 35 13.12 16.69 -6.30
CA SER A 35 13.84 16.69 -5.03
C SER A 35 15.10 17.53 -5.11
N ARG A 36 15.81 17.48 -6.25
CA ARG A 36 16.97 18.33 -6.53
C ARG A 36 16.56 19.81 -6.65
N PHE A 37 15.50 20.10 -7.39
CA PHE A 37 14.99 21.45 -7.57
C PHE A 37 14.53 22.07 -6.24
N ILE A 38 13.81 21.32 -5.41
CA ILE A 38 13.39 21.73 -4.05
C ILE A 38 14.61 22.09 -3.20
N LYS A 39 15.68 21.28 -3.26
CA LYS A 39 16.94 21.57 -2.55
C LYS A 39 17.60 22.86 -3.06
N GLU A 40 17.74 23.00 -4.37
CA GLU A 40 18.44 24.11 -5.01
C GLU A 40 17.67 25.44 -4.89
N ASN A 41 16.34 25.38 -4.80
CA ASN A 41 15.46 26.56 -4.78
C ASN A 41 14.78 26.76 -3.42
N SER A 42 15.43 26.30 -2.33
CA SER A 42 14.98 26.50 -0.95
C SER A 42 13.50 26.14 -0.74
N GLY A 43 13.02 25.02 -1.26
CA GLY A 43 11.64 24.56 -1.04
C GLY A 43 10.62 24.98 -2.09
N GLN A 44 10.98 25.74 -3.12
CA GLN A 44 10.11 25.95 -4.29
C GLN A 44 10.08 24.68 -5.14
N MET A 45 8.90 24.35 -5.71
CA MET A 45 8.74 23.31 -6.71
C MET A 45 7.90 23.80 -7.88
N ASP A 46 8.21 23.28 -9.06
CA ASP A 46 7.33 23.39 -10.23
C ASP A 46 6.13 22.46 -10.02
N MET A 47 5.04 23.04 -9.52
CA MET A 47 3.82 22.33 -9.15
C MET A 47 3.27 21.43 -10.26
N ASP A 48 3.34 21.87 -11.52
CA ASP A 48 2.84 21.11 -12.65
C ASP A 48 3.73 19.89 -12.94
N LYS A 49 5.05 20.04 -12.76
CA LYS A 49 6.00 18.94 -12.89
C LYS A 49 5.88 17.92 -11.76
N VAL A 50 5.52 18.29 -10.52
CA VAL A 50 5.43 17.33 -9.41
C VAL A 50 4.04 16.72 -9.26
N ILE A 51 3.02 17.59 -9.15
CA ILE A 51 1.66 17.17 -8.84
C ILE A 51 1.03 16.51 -10.05
N GLY A 52 1.30 16.97 -11.27
CA GLY A 52 0.76 16.33 -12.48
C GLY A 52 1.12 14.83 -12.57
N PRO A 53 2.41 14.45 -12.50
CA PRO A 53 2.83 13.05 -12.45
C PRO A 53 2.34 12.30 -11.21
N ALA A 54 2.37 12.92 -10.02
CA ALA A 54 1.81 12.33 -8.81
C ALA A 54 0.31 12.03 -8.97
N GLU A 55 -0.47 12.95 -9.55
CA GLU A 55 -1.88 12.76 -9.85
C GLU A 55 -2.12 11.67 -10.89
N LYS A 56 -1.28 11.57 -11.92
CA LYS A 56 -1.37 10.49 -12.92
C LYS A 56 -1.11 9.13 -12.27
N MET A 57 -0.10 9.04 -11.39
CA MET A 57 0.20 7.83 -10.63
C MET A 57 -0.92 7.49 -9.64
N VAL A 58 -1.38 8.47 -8.86
CA VAL A 58 -2.52 8.31 -7.95
C VAL A 58 -3.77 7.87 -8.70
N ARG A 59 -4.09 8.51 -9.83
CA ARG A 59 -5.25 8.13 -10.65
C ARG A 59 -5.11 6.71 -11.17
N PHE A 60 -3.92 6.31 -11.60
CA PHE A 60 -3.62 4.94 -12.00
C PHE A 60 -3.87 3.98 -10.84
N LEU A 61 -3.25 4.19 -9.68
CA LEU A 61 -3.41 3.36 -8.49
C LEU A 61 -4.87 3.32 -7.99
N MET A 62 -5.60 4.42 -8.12
CA MET A 62 -7.01 4.51 -7.75
C MET A 62 -7.93 3.77 -8.71
N ASN A 63 -7.60 3.68 -9.99
CA ASN A 63 -8.42 3.02 -11.01
C ASN A 63 -8.00 1.57 -11.26
N TYR A 64 -6.89 1.13 -10.67
CA TYR A 64 -6.34 -0.20 -10.86
C TYR A 64 -7.00 -1.26 -9.98
N ASP A 65 -7.00 -2.48 -10.51
CA ASP A 65 -7.50 -3.68 -9.85
C ASP A 65 -6.62 -4.02 -8.63
N PRO A 66 -7.19 -4.23 -7.43
CA PRO A 66 -6.46 -4.65 -6.22
C PRO A 66 -5.58 -5.90 -6.43
N SER A 67 -5.92 -6.74 -7.43
CA SER A 67 -5.12 -7.87 -7.93
C SER A 67 -3.67 -7.55 -8.22
N LEU A 68 -3.34 -6.28 -8.48
CA LEU A 68 -2.02 -5.81 -8.93
C LEU A 68 -1.20 -5.11 -7.85
N SER A 69 -1.66 -5.14 -6.59
CA SER A 69 -0.94 -4.61 -5.42
C SER A 69 0.46 -5.19 -5.20
N PHE A 70 0.78 -6.32 -5.83
CA PHE A 70 2.11 -6.96 -5.81
C PHE A 70 3.16 -6.30 -6.70
N LEU A 71 2.76 -5.49 -7.69
CA LEU A 71 3.72 -4.85 -8.61
C LEU A 71 4.70 -3.91 -7.89
N ASN A 72 4.35 -3.53 -6.66
CA ASN A 72 5.15 -2.70 -5.77
C ASN A 72 6.26 -3.44 -5.00
N ARG A 73 6.31 -4.78 -5.04
CA ARG A 73 7.34 -5.56 -4.32
C ARG A 73 8.62 -5.74 -5.14
N SER A 74 9.00 -4.71 -5.89
CA SER A 74 10.26 -4.68 -6.62
C SER A 74 11.44 -4.67 -5.64
N PRO A 75 12.52 -5.42 -5.88
CA PRO A 75 13.66 -5.48 -4.97
C PRO A 75 14.34 -4.12 -4.81
N LEU A 76 14.55 -3.75 -3.55
CA LEU A 76 15.10 -2.47 -3.12
C LEU A 76 16.55 -2.30 -3.58
N THR A 77 16.85 -1.15 -4.19
CA THR A 77 18.20 -0.59 -4.15
C THR A 77 18.21 0.59 -3.16
N PRO A 78 19.27 0.77 -2.34
CA PRO A 78 19.36 1.86 -1.37
C PRO A 78 19.16 3.26 -1.98
N LYS A 79 19.49 3.42 -3.26
CA LYS A 79 19.42 4.69 -3.99
C LYS A 79 17.99 5.13 -4.33
N ASN A 80 17.04 4.18 -4.38
CA ASN A 80 15.65 4.46 -4.80
C ASN A 80 14.64 4.38 -3.63
N TYR A 81 15.11 4.02 -2.42
CA TYR A 81 14.24 3.72 -1.27
C TYR A 81 13.17 4.80 -0.97
N PRO A 82 13.48 6.11 -0.93
CA PRO A 82 12.49 7.14 -0.58
C PRO A 82 11.26 7.15 -1.50
N TYR A 83 11.49 6.87 -2.79
CA TYR A 83 10.44 6.90 -3.80
C TYR A 83 9.59 5.62 -3.79
N HIS A 84 10.23 4.46 -3.66
CA HIS A 84 9.52 3.20 -3.50
C HIS A 84 8.64 3.25 -2.25
N HIS A 85 9.17 3.80 -1.18
CA HIS A 85 8.45 4.02 0.07
C HIS A 85 7.20 4.89 -0.14
N ALA A 86 7.34 6.05 -0.79
CA ALA A 86 6.22 6.93 -1.14
C ALA A 86 5.12 6.22 -1.96
N ILE A 87 5.50 5.45 -2.98
CA ILE A 87 4.56 4.67 -3.81
C ILE A 87 3.86 3.58 -2.99
N ASN A 88 4.62 2.85 -2.16
CA ASN A 88 4.07 1.78 -1.35
C ASN A 88 3.09 2.31 -0.31
N VAL A 89 3.47 3.38 0.39
CA VAL A 89 2.61 4.05 1.37
C VAL A 89 1.34 4.57 0.71
N CYS A 90 1.45 5.19 -0.47
CA CYS A 90 0.29 5.63 -1.24
C CYS A 90 -0.61 4.46 -1.65
N ASN A 91 -0.06 3.42 -2.27
CA ASN A 91 -0.85 2.32 -2.81
C ASN A 91 -1.57 1.54 -1.69
N ILE A 92 -0.81 1.10 -0.69
CA ILE A 92 -1.37 0.38 0.46
C ILE A 92 -2.33 1.29 1.23
N GLY A 93 -1.96 2.55 1.47
CA GLY A 93 -2.79 3.54 2.14
C GLY A 93 -4.14 3.72 1.44
N VAL A 94 -4.16 3.87 0.12
CA VAL A 94 -5.40 4.02 -0.66
C VAL A 94 -6.26 2.76 -0.61
N ALA A 95 -5.67 1.57 -0.69
CA ALA A 95 -6.41 0.31 -0.55
C ALA A 95 -7.09 0.22 0.83
N VAL A 96 -6.33 0.50 1.90
CA VAL A 96 -6.84 0.49 3.28
C VAL A 96 -7.91 1.57 3.49
N LEU A 97 -7.70 2.77 2.96
CA LEU A 97 -8.64 3.88 3.02
C LEU A 97 -9.96 3.54 2.33
N LYS A 98 -9.92 2.97 1.12
CA LYS A 98 -11.13 2.55 0.39
C LYS A 98 -11.88 1.48 1.17
N ARG A 99 -11.16 0.46 1.69
CA ARG A 99 -11.75 -0.61 2.51
C ARG A 99 -12.39 -0.06 3.78
N PHE A 100 -11.70 0.84 4.49
CA PHE A 100 -12.23 1.55 5.66
C PHE A 100 -13.49 2.34 5.29
N ASN A 101 -13.42 3.13 4.22
CA ASN A 101 -14.53 3.96 3.75
C ASN A 101 -15.78 3.12 3.45
N THR A 102 -15.62 2.02 2.69
CA THR A 102 -16.72 1.09 2.36
C THR A 102 -17.27 0.42 3.61
N ASN A 103 -16.42 -0.15 4.46
CA ASN A 103 -16.87 -0.93 5.62
C ASN A 103 -17.57 -0.04 6.65
N PHE A 104 -16.95 1.08 6.99
CA PHE A 104 -17.52 2.00 7.97
C PHE A 104 -18.83 2.60 7.45
N SER A 105 -18.86 3.06 6.19
CA SER A 105 -20.07 3.64 5.62
C SER A 105 -21.21 2.63 5.54
N SER A 106 -20.92 1.37 5.20
CA SER A 106 -21.92 0.29 5.18
C SER A 106 -22.51 0.03 6.57
N ILE A 107 -21.70 0.03 7.63
CA ILE A 107 -22.16 -0.14 9.01
C ILE A 107 -23.11 1.01 9.40
N ILE A 108 -22.73 2.25 9.11
CA ILE A 108 -23.56 3.42 9.42
C ILE A 108 -24.85 3.39 8.60
N ASN A 109 -24.78 3.16 7.29
CA ASN A 109 -25.97 3.07 6.44
C ASN A 109 -26.93 1.98 6.92
N ARG A 110 -26.42 0.81 7.34
CA ARG A 110 -27.26 -0.25 7.92
C ARG A 110 -27.98 0.22 9.19
N GLN A 111 -27.29 0.92 10.08
CA GLN A 111 -27.92 1.47 11.30
C GLN A 111 -28.97 2.54 10.99
N LEU A 112 -28.67 3.43 10.04
CA LEU A 112 -29.62 4.43 9.56
C LEU A 112 -30.86 3.76 8.96
N SER A 113 -30.68 2.77 8.08
CA SER A 113 -31.79 2.03 7.49
C SER A 113 -32.70 1.38 8.54
N LEU A 114 -32.12 0.79 9.61
CA LEU A 114 -32.88 0.16 10.70
C LEU A 114 -33.67 1.18 11.54
N ARG A 115 -33.12 2.37 11.81
CA ARG A 115 -33.84 3.41 12.56
C ARG A 115 -34.94 4.05 11.74
N PHE A 116 -34.72 4.24 10.45
CA PHE A 116 -35.70 4.88 9.57
C PHE A 116 -36.77 3.92 9.03
N SER A 117 -36.63 2.60 9.20
CA SER A 117 -37.73 1.66 8.91
C SER A 117 -38.87 1.72 9.92
N GLU A 118 -38.69 2.43 11.04
CA GLU A 118 -39.76 2.68 12.03
C GLU A 118 -40.68 3.85 11.61
N HIS A 119 -40.36 4.56 10.52
CA HIS A 119 -41.15 5.66 9.98
C HIS A 119 -41.49 5.39 8.49
N ASP A 120 -42.77 5.10 8.23
CA ASP A 120 -43.29 4.56 6.96
C ASP A 120 -43.27 5.54 5.76
N ASP A 121 -42.93 6.82 5.96
CA ASP A 121 -43.17 7.88 4.95
C ASP A 121 -42.00 8.18 3.99
N ILE A 122 -40.84 7.49 4.07
CA ILE A 122 -39.67 7.81 3.23
C ILE A 122 -39.30 6.62 2.31
N ASP A 123 -39.22 6.87 1.00
CA ASP A 123 -38.84 5.89 -0.02
C ASP A 123 -37.53 5.13 0.32
N PRO A 124 -37.54 3.79 0.44
CA PRO A 124 -36.35 2.97 0.69
C PRO A 124 -35.26 3.09 -0.39
N SER A 125 -35.62 3.41 -1.63
CA SER A 125 -34.68 3.50 -2.76
C SER A 125 -33.80 4.76 -2.69
N ALA A 126 -34.31 5.85 -2.11
CA ALA A 126 -33.59 7.09 -1.85
C ALA A 126 -32.57 6.99 -0.69
N ARG A 127 -32.55 5.86 0.04
CA ARG A 127 -31.73 5.65 1.26
C ARG A 127 -30.44 4.87 1.01
N LYS A 128 -30.25 4.30 -0.18
CA LYS A 128 -29.05 3.50 -0.49
C LYS A 128 -27.85 4.43 -0.54
N ASP A 129 -26.87 4.20 0.33
CA ASP A 129 -25.63 4.97 0.45
C ASP A 129 -25.78 6.43 0.96
N ALA A 130 -26.78 6.69 1.82
CA ALA A 130 -27.04 8.00 2.42
C ALA A 130 -25.83 8.61 3.18
N PHE A 131 -24.97 7.78 3.73
CA PHE A 131 -23.72 8.15 4.36
C PHE A 131 -22.53 7.59 3.57
N THR A 132 -21.55 8.44 3.31
CA THR A 132 -20.22 8.04 2.83
C THR A 132 -19.18 8.81 3.63
N TYR A 133 -18.22 8.11 4.23
CA TYR A 133 -17.21 8.75 5.09
C TYR A 133 -16.30 9.71 4.31
N TYR A 134 -15.78 9.26 3.16
CA TYR A 134 -14.98 10.06 2.23
C TYR A 134 -15.56 10.00 0.83
N ILE A 135 -15.93 11.16 0.29
CA ILE A 135 -16.32 11.31 -1.11
C ILE A 135 -15.12 11.08 -2.05
N PRO A 136 -15.33 10.73 -3.33
CA PRO A 136 -14.25 10.43 -4.27
C PRO A 136 -13.18 11.53 -4.38
N GLY A 137 -13.59 12.81 -4.34
CA GLY A 137 -12.66 13.95 -4.37
C GLY A 137 -11.70 13.96 -3.18
N ALA A 138 -12.21 13.69 -1.96
CA ALA A 138 -11.40 13.60 -0.75
C ALA A 138 -10.40 12.43 -0.82
N ILE A 139 -10.82 11.27 -1.36
CA ILE A 139 -9.92 10.11 -1.55
C ILE A 139 -8.76 10.48 -2.48
N LYS A 140 -8.99 11.25 -3.55
CA LYS A 140 -7.93 11.72 -4.45
C LYS A 140 -6.92 12.59 -3.69
N GLU A 141 -7.37 13.56 -2.91
CA GLU A 141 -6.48 14.44 -2.13
C GLU A 141 -5.71 13.67 -1.04
N ILE A 142 -6.37 12.73 -0.36
CA ILE A 142 -5.72 11.86 0.63
C ILE A 142 -4.64 11.01 -0.03
N ALA A 143 -4.91 10.46 -1.21
CA ALA A 143 -3.94 9.66 -1.96
C ALA A 143 -2.71 10.48 -2.36
N ILE A 144 -2.90 11.72 -2.82
CA ILE A 144 -1.79 12.66 -3.06
C ILE A 144 -1.01 12.89 -1.77
N GLY A 145 -1.70 13.11 -0.64
CA GLY A 145 -1.07 13.29 0.66
C GLY A 145 -0.22 12.09 1.09
N TYR A 146 -0.70 10.85 0.91
CA TYR A 146 0.09 9.64 1.20
C TYR A 146 1.33 9.55 0.33
N PHE A 147 1.21 9.96 -0.92
CA PHE A 147 2.29 9.92 -1.88
C PHE A 147 3.40 10.92 -1.55
N ILE A 148 3.04 12.13 -1.07
CA ILE A 148 4.02 13.17 -0.72
C ILE A 148 4.25 13.33 0.79
N HIS A 149 3.83 12.36 1.61
CA HIS A 149 3.87 12.48 3.07
C HIS A 149 5.27 12.87 3.60
N ASP A 150 6.29 12.36 2.93
CA ASP A 150 7.70 12.49 3.26
C ASP A 150 8.43 13.66 2.55
N ILE A 151 7.72 14.53 1.83
CA ILE A 151 8.32 15.54 0.93
C ILE A 151 9.34 16.46 1.63
N GLY A 152 9.15 16.72 2.92
CA GLY A 152 10.08 17.55 3.70
C GLY A 152 11.46 16.94 3.89
N LYS A 153 11.66 15.64 3.61
CA LYS A 153 12.98 15.00 3.59
C LYS A 153 13.90 15.64 2.55
N ALA A 154 13.33 16.24 1.50
CA ALA A 154 14.09 16.98 0.50
C ALA A 154 14.88 18.16 1.11
N LEU A 155 14.40 18.77 2.20
CA LEU A 155 15.11 19.87 2.87
C LEU A 155 16.01 19.40 4.03
N ILE A 156 16.20 18.08 4.22
CA ILE A 156 17.13 17.54 5.21
C ILE A 156 18.54 17.48 4.60
N PRO A 157 19.61 17.89 5.33
CA PRO A 157 20.97 17.81 4.82
C PRO A 157 21.37 16.40 4.40
N ASP A 158 22.05 16.28 3.25
CA ASP A 158 22.47 14.98 2.71
C ASP A 158 23.44 14.22 3.64
N THR A 159 24.23 14.96 4.42
CA THR A 159 25.12 14.40 5.45
C THR A 159 24.38 13.73 6.60
N ILE A 160 23.12 14.09 6.83
CA ILE A 160 22.26 13.54 7.88
C ILE A 160 21.38 12.42 7.32
N ILE A 161 20.64 12.68 6.24
CA ILE A 161 19.66 11.72 5.71
C ILE A 161 20.31 10.45 5.12
N ASN A 162 21.55 10.56 4.61
CA ASN A 162 22.29 9.43 4.04
C ASN A 162 23.34 8.87 5.01
N LYS A 163 23.32 9.26 6.29
CA LYS A 163 24.30 8.80 7.28
C LYS A 163 24.17 7.29 7.48
N SER A 164 25.29 6.57 7.35
CA SER A 164 25.34 5.11 7.51
C SER A 164 25.46 4.65 8.97
N THR A 165 25.78 5.57 9.88
CA THR A 165 25.86 5.35 11.33
C THR A 165 24.63 5.89 12.04
N SER A 166 24.46 5.53 13.32
CA SER A 166 23.34 6.03 14.13
C SER A 166 23.33 7.56 14.19
N LEU A 167 22.12 8.12 14.05
CA LEU A 167 21.88 9.55 14.22
C LEU A 167 21.99 9.91 15.71
N THR A 168 22.70 11.00 15.99
CA THR A 168 22.70 11.68 17.29
C THR A 168 21.32 12.27 17.60
N GLU A 169 21.05 12.64 18.85
CA GLU A 169 19.75 13.23 19.22
C GLU A 169 19.44 14.52 18.43
N ASP A 170 20.44 15.37 18.17
CA ASP A 170 20.29 16.57 17.35
C ASP A 170 19.95 16.25 15.90
N GLU A 171 20.64 15.27 15.32
CA GLU A 171 20.36 14.80 13.96
C GLU A 171 18.95 14.18 13.86
N GLN A 172 18.51 13.44 14.88
CA GLN A 172 17.15 12.91 14.96
C GLN A 172 16.12 14.03 15.01
N ARG A 173 16.34 15.09 15.81
CA ARG A 173 15.47 16.27 15.85
C ARG A 173 15.35 16.94 14.48
N ILE A 174 16.46 17.10 13.78
CA ILE A 174 16.47 17.65 12.41
C ILE A 174 15.65 16.77 11.46
N VAL A 175 15.83 15.44 11.53
CA VAL A 175 15.05 14.50 10.71
C VAL A 175 13.57 14.57 11.07
N HIS A 176 13.17 14.62 12.34
CA HIS A 176 11.76 14.76 12.75
C HIS A 176 11.09 16.03 12.19
N GLY A 177 11.86 17.09 11.97
CA GLY A 177 11.43 18.32 11.31
C GLY A 177 10.95 18.14 9.86
N HIS A 178 11.24 17.02 9.20
CA HIS A 178 10.79 16.76 7.83
C HIS A 178 9.26 16.80 7.70
N ALA A 179 8.51 16.34 8.72
CA ALA A 179 7.06 16.25 8.65
C ALA A 179 6.40 17.63 8.89
N HIS A 180 6.66 18.21 10.06
CA HIS A 180 5.85 19.31 10.59
C HIS A 180 6.42 20.71 10.33
N GLU A 181 7.74 20.83 10.12
CA GLU A 181 8.40 22.11 9.80
C GLU A 181 8.64 22.18 8.29
N LYS A 182 9.56 21.36 7.78
CA LYS A 182 10.01 21.39 6.39
C LYS A 182 8.92 20.96 5.41
N GLY A 183 8.15 19.94 5.77
CA GLY A 183 7.02 19.48 4.96
C GLY A 183 5.99 20.59 4.79
N ILE A 184 5.55 21.21 5.88
CA ILE A 184 4.60 22.32 5.84
C ILE A 184 5.17 23.56 5.15
N GLU A 185 6.45 23.86 5.36
CA GLU A 185 7.16 24.92 4.65
C GLU A 185 7.09 24.74 3.12
N ILE A 186 7.38 23.53 2.63
CA ILE A 186 7.24 23.21 1.20
C ILE A 186 5.78 23.37 0.76
N LEU A 187 4.81 22.87 1.52
CA LEU A 187 3.40 23.01 1.15
C LEU A 187 2.95 24.49 1.08
N GLU A 188 3.39 25.34 2.01
CA GLU A 188 3.05 26.78 2.02
C GLU A 188 3.68 27.53 0.84
N ARG A 189 4.99 27.33 0.61
CA ARG A 189 5.73 27.97 -0.49
C ARG A 189 5.11 27.68 -1.86
N ASN A 190 4.45 26.53 -1.98
CA ASN A 190 3.84 26.06 -3.22
C ASN A 190 2.30 26.14 -3.20
N HIS A 191 1.74 26.88 -2.24
CA HIS A 191 0.30 27.16 -2.15
C HIS A 191 -0.60 25.91 -2.09
N ILE A 192 -0.11 24.80 -1.53
CA ILE A 192 -0.92 23.59 -1.31
C ILE A 192 -1.79 23.81 -0.07
N ARG A 193 -3.07 24.13 -0.32
CA ARG A 193 -4.06 24.45 0.73
C ARG A 193 -4.93 23.29 1.18
N SER A 194 -4.85 22.13 0.52
CA SER A 194 -5.65 20.95 0.88
C SER A 194 -5.38 20.52 2.31
N LEU A 195 -6.43 20.49 3.15
CA LEU A 195 -6.32 20.09 4.54
C LEU A 195 -5.90 18.62 4.69
N TYR A 196 -6.34 17.74 3.78
CA TYR A 196 -5.96 16.33 3.78
C TYR A 196 -4.44 16.17 3.62
N ILE A 197 -3.89 16.79 2.57
CA ILE A 197 -2.46 16.73 2.26
C ILE A 197 -1.65 17.29 3.43
N ARG A 198 -2.02 18.48 3.92
CA ARG A 198 -1.31 19.15 5.02
C ARG A 198 -1.31 18.33 6.31
N ASN A 199 -2.45 17.76 6.69
CA ASN A 199 -2.55 16.95 7.89
C ASN A 199 -1.75 15.64 7.77
N ILE A 200 -1.72 15.01 6.59
CA ILE A 200 -0.90 13.82 6.34
C ILE A 200 0.58 14.17 6.48
N VAL A 201 1.07 15.15 5.73
CA VAL A 201 2.48 15.58 5.77
C VAL A 201 2.89 15.97 7.19
N ARG A 202 2.05 16.72 7.91
CA ARG A 202 2.37 17.21 9.26
C ARG A 202 2.37 16.12 10.33
N TRP A 203 1.43 15.18 10.27
CA TRP A 203 1.09 14.32 11.41
C TRP A 203 1.20 12.82 11.15
N HIS A 204 1.73 12.36 10.01
CA HIS A 204 1.91 10.93 9.76
C HIS A 204 2.81 10.23 10.79
N HIS A 205 3.64 10.96 11.53
CA HIS A 205 4.41 10.43 12.67
C HIS A 205 3.84 10.77 14.07
N ALA A 206 2.79 11.59 14.16
CA ALA A 206 2.24 12.05 15.45
C ALA A 206 1.62 10.90 16.25
N ALA A 207 1.50 11.06 17.57
CA ALA A 207 0.75 10.10 18.39
C ALA A 207 -0.71 10.01 17.91
N ILE A 208 -1.28 8.79 17.81
CA ILE A 208 -2.64 8.57 17.28
C ILE A 208 -3.64 7.99 18.29
N TYR A 209 -3.17 7.75 19.53
CA TYR A 209 -3.96 7.36 20.69
C TYR A 209 -3.31 7.87 21.98
N GLU A 210 -4.08 7.94 23.06
CA GLU A 210 -3.61 8.43 24.36
C GLU A 210 -2.49 7.54 24.94
N GLY A 211 -1.39 8.17 25.36
CA GLY A 211 -0.24 7.46 25.92
C GLY A 211 0.66 6.75 24.90
N GLU A 212 0.49 6.99 23.59
CA GLU A 212 1.48 6.53 22.60
C GLU A 212 2.82 7.27 22.79
N THR A 213 3.90 6.53 22.97
CA THR A 213 5.27 7.08 23.11
C THR A 213 5.98 7.16 21.75
N GLY A 214 6.80 8.19 21.55
CA GLY A 214 7.70 8.32 20.40
C GLY A 214 7.05 8.88 19.13
N GLY A 215 5.83 9.42 19.21
CA GLY A 215 5.22 10.17 18.10
C GLY A 215 5.73 11.61 18.03
N TYR A 216 5.78 12.16 16.82
CA TYR A 216 6.14 13.57 16.58
C TYR A 216 5.40 14.14 15.33
N PRO A 217 5.09 15.43 15.28
CA PRO A 217 5.18 16.38 16.39
C PRO A 217 4.20 16.02 17.52
N GLU A 218 4.38 16.62 18.69
CA GLU A 218 3.41 16.48 19.78
C GLU A 218 2.04 17.02 19.34
N VAL A 219 0.99 16.30 19.71
CA VAL A 219 -0.40 16.69 19.47
C VAL A 219 -1.16 16.63 20.79
N PRO A 220 -1.89 17.69 21.18
CA PRO A 220 -2.56 17.73 22.48
C PRO A 220 -3.64 16.67 22.65
N ARG A 221 -4.26 16.25 21.54
CA ARG A 221 -5.35 15.28 21.50
C ARG A 221 -5.09 14.26 20.38
N PRO A 222 -4.25 13.22 20.62
CA PRO A 222 -3.98 12.16 19.66
C PRO A 222 -5.23 11.49 19.10
N ILE A 223 -6.29 11.43 19.90
CA ILE A 223 -7.59 10.85 19.52
C ILE A 223 -8.24 11.57 18.33
N GLU A 224 -7.98 12.87 18.17
CA GLU A 224 -8.55 13.72 17.13
C GLU A 224 -7.77 13.69 15.81
N ILE A 225 -6.63 13.00 15.77
CA ILE A 225 -5.92 12.76 14.52
C ILE A 225 -6.89 12.10 13.53
N PRO A 226 -7.09 12.67 12.33
CA PRO A 226 -8.07 12.12 11.38
C PRO A 226 -7.74 10.68 10.96
N PRO A 227 -8.76 9.83 10.68
CA PRO A 227 -8.55 8.44 10.28
C PRO A 227 -7.58 8.27 9.11
N TYR A 228 -7.64 9.13 8.10
CA TYR A 228 -6.72 9.08 6.96
C TYR A 228 -5.25 9.29 7.37
N VAL A 229 -4.95 10.11 8.38
CA VAL A 229 -3.59 10.27 8.92
C VAL A 229 -3.19 9.03 9.72
N LYS A 230 -4.10 8.48 10.55
CA LYS A 230 -3.85 7.22 11.28
C LYS A 230 -3.53 6.07 10.30
N ILE A 231 -4.23 5.99 9.17
CA ILE A 231 -3.95 5.04 8.08
C ILE A 231 -2.54 5.26 7.53
N CYS A 232 -2.17 6.51 7.20
CA CYS A 232 -0.83 6.82 6.70
C CYS A 232 0.26 6.35 7.68
N LYS A 233 0.10 6.63 8.98
CA LYS A 233 1.03 6.19 10.03
C LYS A 233 1.18 4.67 10.08
N LEU A 234 0.06 3.93 10.07
CA LEU A 234 0.10 2.46 10.13
C LEU A 234 0.79 1.87 8.90
N VAL A 235 0.54 2.44 7.73
CA VAL A 235 1.11 1.98 6.47
C VAL A 235 2.58 2.35 6.35
N ASP A 236 2.98 3.54 6.79
CA ASP A 236 4.39 3.96 6.90
C ASP A 236 5.18 2.99 7.80
N ILE A 237 4.65 2.69 9.01
CA ILE A 237 5.26 1.69 9.91
C ILE A 237 5.34 0.31 9.24
N PHE A 238 4.27 -0.11 8.55
CA PHE A 238 4.25 -1.41 7.86
C PHE A 238 5.30 -1.47 6.76
N ASP A 239 5.37 -0.48 5.88
CA ASP A 239 6.34 -0.45 4.79
C ASP A 239 7.77 -0.38 5.34
N ALA A 240 8.04 0.48 6.33
CA ALA A 240 9.35 0.60 6.97
C ALA A 240 9.81 -0.69 7.70
N MET A 241 8.88 -1.51 8.18
CA MET A 241 9.18 -2.80 8.85
C MET A 241 9.25 -3.99 7.90
N SER A 242 8.53 -3.95 6.78
CA SER A 242 8.43 -5.06 5.81
C SER A 242 9.39 -4.91 4.62
N SER A 243 9.80 -3.68 4.30
CA SER A 243 10.88 -3.40 3.35
C SER A 243 12.24 -3.66 4.02
N LYS A 244 13.14 -4.41 3.33
CA LYS A 244 14.51 -4.67 3.81
C LYS A 244 15.21 -3.34 4.16
N ARG A 245 15.48 -3.08 5.45
CA ARG A 245 16.67 -2.31 5.82
C ARG A 245 17.89 -3.13 5.43
N VAL A 246 18.90 -2.47 4.85
CA VAL A 246 20.05 -2.98 4.08
C VAL A 246 20.88 -4.12 4.73
N TYR A 247 20.57 -4.59 5.95
CA TYR A 247 21.30 -5.65 6.65
C TYR A 247 20.43 -6.68 7.40
N GLY A 248 19.15 -6.89 7.04
CA GLY A 248 18.31 -7.91 7.68
C GLY A 248 17.41 -8.68 6.72
N GLU A 249 17.10 -9.94 7.03
CA GLU A 249 16.01 -10.66 6.37
C GLU A 249 14.70 -9.88 6.55
N ALA A 250 13.90 -9.76 5.49
CA ALA A 250 12.59 -9.11 5.58
C ALA A 250 11.76 -9.83 6.64
N ALA A 251 11.27 -9.11 7.65
CA ALA A 251 10.35 -9.70 8.60
C ALA A 251 9.13 -10.22 7.85
N ASP A 252 8.71 -11.45 8.15
CA ASP A 252 7.47 -12.04 7.63
C ASP A 252 6.34 -11.00 7.74
N SER A 253 5.69 -10.70 6.61
CA SER A 253 4.65 -9.67 6.55
C SER A 253 3.52 -9.97 7.55
N ALA A 254 3.21 -11.25 7.80
CA ALA A 254 2.25 -11.62 8.82
C ALA A 254 2.76 -11.30 10.23
N GLY A 255 4.06 -11.49 10.50
CA GLY A 255 4.71 -11.05 11.72
C GLY A 255 4.66 -9.53 11.94
N VAL A 256 4.84 -8.72 10.89
CA VAL A 256 4.72 -7.25 10.96
C VAL A 256 3.27 -6.85 11.26
N VAL A 257 2.30 -7.41 10.54
CA VAL A 257 0.87 -7.18 10.77
C VAL A 257 0.49 -7.55 12.21
N ALA A 258 0.96 -8.68 12.72
CA ALA A 258 0.70 -9.10 14.09
C ALA A 258 1.30 -8.14 15.14
N ARG A 259 2.51 -7.60 14.88
CA ARG A 259 3.13 -6.57 15.75
C ARG A 259 2.31 -5.29 15.75
N ILE A 260 1.90 -4.81 14.57
CA ILE A 260 1.04 -3.63 14.42
C ILE A 260 -0.28 -3.86 15.18
N TYR A 261 -0.94 -4.99 14.96
CA TYR A 261 -2.19 -5.32 15.67
C TYR A 261 -2.00 -5.29 17.19
N ARG A 262 -0.98 -5.98 17.73
CA ARG A 262 -0.70 -5.97 19.18
C ARG A 262 -0.42 -4.57 19.73
N LYS A 263 0.23 -3.70 18.97
CA LYS A 263 0.56 -2.33 19.40
C LYS A 263 -0.69 -1.44 19.48
N PHE A 264 -1.61 -1.56 18.51
CA PHE A 264 -2.69 -0.59 18.31
C PHE A 264 -4.10 -1.12 18.66
N ALA A 265 -4.27 -2.43 18.87
CA ALA A 265 -5.55 -3.01 19.26
C ALA A 265 -6.00 -2.49 20.64
N GLY A 266 -7.30 -2.19 20.75
CA GLY A 266 -7.93 -1.70 21.98
C GLY A 266 -7.53 -0.29 22.43
N LYS A 267 -6.74 0.46 21.64
CA LYS A 267 -6.24 1.79 22.04
C LYS A 267 -7.20 2.95 21.73
N ASP A 268 -7.97 2.81 20.67
CA ASP A 268 -8.96 3.79 20.20
C ASP A 268 -10.05 3.05 19.41
N PRO A 269 -11.35 3.30 19.63
CA PRO A 269 -12.44 2.66 18.89
C PRO A 269 -12.33 2.86 17.37
N LEU A 270 -12.03 4.07 16.91
CA LEU A 270 -11.93 4.36 15.48
C LEU A 270 -10.75 3.61 14.85
N LEU A 271 -9.62 3.54 15.57
CA LEU A 271 -8.46 2.76 15.17
C LEU A 271 -8.78 1.26 15.00
N GLN A 272 -9.79 0.70 15.67
CA GLN A 272 -10.17 -0.70 15.46
C GLN A 272 -10.78 -0.95 14.08
N PHE A 273 -11.59 -0.02 13.58
CA PHE A 273 -12.12 -0.08 12.21
C PHE A 273 -11.01 0.05 11.17
N ILE A 274 -10.04 0.93 11.44
CA ILE A 274 -8.86 1.09 10.59
C ILE A 274 -8.00 -0.18 10.59
N LEU A 275 -7.73 -0.76 11.76
CA LEU A 275 -6.96 -2.01 11.88
C LEU A 275 -7.66 -3.16 11.18
N HIS A 276 -8.99 -3.25 11.27
CA HIS A 276 -9.74 -4.26 10.55
C HIS A 276 -9.61 -4.08 9.02
N ALA A 277 -9.72 -2.86 8.52
CA ALA A 277 -9.50 -2.56 7.11
C ALA A 277 -8.05 -2.89 6.69
N PHE A 278 -7.07 -2.48 7.49
CA PHE A 278 -5.65 -2.75 7.28
C PHE A 278 -5.35 -4.26 7.22
N ILE A 279 -5.80 -5.03 8.20
CA ILE A 279 -5.61 -6.49 8.22
C ILE A 279 -6.35 -7.16 7.06
N SER A 280 -7.52 -6.66 6.69
CA SER A 280 -8.26 -7.18 5.53
C SER A 280 -7.50 -6.92 4.23
N GLU A 281 -6.75 -5.81 4.13
CA GLU A 281 -5.87 -5.51 3.01
C GLU A 281 -4.57 -6.33 3.04
N MET A 282 -3.96 -6.51 4.20
CA MET A 282 -2.68 -7.21 4.32
C MET A 282 -2.81 -8.74 4.33
N GLY A 283 -3.91 -9.27 4.89
CA GLY A 283 -4.37 -10.66 4.81
C GLY A 283 -3.42 -11.76 5.30
N VAL A 284 -3.95 -12.98 5.40
CA VAL A 284 -3.13 -14.22 5.48
C VAL A 284 -2.56 -14.58 4.10
N CYS A 285 -3.19 -14.07 3.03
CA CYS A 285 -2.81 -14.26 1.64
C CYS A 285 -2.97 -12.92 0.91
N PRO A 286 -2.00 -12.00 1.07
CA PRO A 286 -2.05 -10.73 0.37
C PRO A 286 -2.12 -10.99 -1.13
N THR A 287 -2.92 -10.19 -1.81
CA THR A 287 -3.03 -10.23 -3.25
C THR A 287 -1.66 -10.07 -3.91
N GLY A 288 -1.40 -10.94 -4.89
CA GLY A 288 -0.13 -11.19 -5.57
C GLY A 288 1.04 -11.64 -4.70
N SER A 289 0.76 -12.27 -3.56
CA SER A 289 1.69 -13.22 -2.94
C SER A 289 1.57 -14.60 -3.58
N VAL A 290 2.57 -15.44 -3.36
CA VAL A 290 2.53 -16.88 -3.68
C VAL A 290 2.23 -17.65 -2.40
N ILE A 291 1.18 -18.45 -2.41
CA ILE A 291 0.72 -19.20 -1.24
C ILE A 291 0.92 -20.70 -1.44
N HIS A 292 1.03 -21.42 -0.33
CA HIS A 292 1.05 -22.87 -0.33
C HIS A 292 -0.38 -23.40 -0.17
N LEU A 293 -0.76 -24.36 -1.00
CA LEU A 293 -1.98 -25.15 -0.84
C LEU A 293 -1.66 -26.45 -0.10
N ARG A 294 -2.62 -26.99 0.65
CA ARG A 294 -2.44 -28.22 1.45
C ARG A 294 -2.15 -29.45 0.60
N ASN A 295 -2.54 -29.44 -0.66
CA ASN A 295 -2.26 -30.49 -1.63
C ASN A 295 -0.82 -30.46 -2.20
N GLY A 296 0.03 -29.54 -1.72
CA GLY A 296 1.44 -29.42 -2.13
C GLY A 296 1.69 -28.42 -3.26
N GLN A 297 0.65 -27.85 -3.86
CA GLN A 297 0.80 -26.84 -4.91
C GLN A 297 1.16 -25.47 -4.35
N LEU A 298 1.85 -24.69 -5.18
CA LEU A 298 2.01 -23.25 -5.01
C LEU A 298 1.04 -22.53 -5.94
N ALA A 299 0.46 -21.43 -5.47
CA ALA A 299 -0.47 -20.63 -6.26
C ALA A 299 -0.27 -19.14 -6.03
N PHE A 300 -0.42 -18.35 -7.08
CA PHE A 300 -0.34 -16.89 -7.04
C PHE A 300 -1.73 -16.30 -6.75
N VAL A 301 -1.85 -15.42 -5.77
CA VAL A 301 -3.14 -14.86 -5.36
C VAL A 301 -3.56 -13.73 -6.31
N LEU A 302 -4.68 -13.88 -7.00
CA LEU A 302 -5.28 -12.83 -7.86
C LEU A 302 -6.32 -12.02 -7.09
N ASP A 303 -7.17 -12.67 -6.31
CA ASP A 303 -8.16 -12.03 -5.45
C ASP A 303 -8.18 -12.74 -4.09
N LYS A 304 -8.52 -12.00 -3.05
CA LYS A 304 -8.69 -12.48 -1.67
C LYS A 304 -10.16 -12.74 -1.31
N GLN A 305 -11.12 -12.18 -2.04
CA GLN A 305 -12.56 -12.43 -1.83
C GLN A 305 -12.97 -13.68 -2.62
N GLY A 306 -13.17 -14.82 -1.94
CA GLY A 306 -13.30 -16.12 -2.62
C GLY A 306 -12.00 -16.48 -3.32
N PRO A 307 -10.90 -16.78 -2.57
CA PRO A 307 -9.56 -16.48 -3.03
C PRO A 307 -9.27 -17.08 -4.40
N ILE A 308 -9.24 -16.20 -5.40
CA ILE A 308 -8.97 -16.59 -6.78
C ILE A 308 -7.46 -16.69 -6.88
N VAL A 309 -6.98 -17.89 -7.16
CA VAL A 309 -5.54 -18.15 -7.28
C VAL A 309 -5.20 -18.75 -8.62
N LEU A 310 -4.00 -18.47 -9.07
CA LEU A 310 -3.40 -19.05 -10.26
C LEU A 310 -2.39 -20.11 -9.83
N PRO A 311 -2.66 -21.42 -10.01
CA PRO A 311 -1.68 -22.45 -9.70
C PRO A 311 -0.39 -22.23 -10.49
N LEU A 312 0.74 -22.35 -9.79
CA LEU A 312 2.08 -22.20 -10.34
C LEU A 312 2.80 -23.54 -10.49
N THR A 313 2.48 -24.50 -9.63
CA THR A 313 3.10 -25.83 -9.63
C THR A 313 2.05 -26.95 -9.71
N ASN A 314 2.49 -28.14 -10.11
CA ASN A 314 1.73 -29.37 -9.89
C ASN A 314 1.77 -29.79 -8.41
N ILE A 315 1.06 -30.86 -8.05
CA ILE A 315 1.00 -31.41 -6.67
C ILE A 315 2.36 -31.90 -6.13
N LYS A 316 3.34 -32.15 -7.01
CA LYS A 316 4.71 -32.54 -6.64
C LYS A 316 5.62 -31.33 -6.39
N GLY A 317 5.12 -30.11 -6.65
CA GLY A 317 5.88 -28.88 -6.52
C GLY A 317 6.66 -28.48 -7.79
N ASP A 318 6.52 -29.23 -8.90
CA ASP A 318 7.19 -28.86 -10.15
C ASP A 318 6.47 -27.69 -10.83
N PRO A 319 7.19 -26.69 -11.37
CA PRO A 319 6.59 -25.60 -12.12
C PRO A 319 5.70 -26.10 -13.26
N LEU A 320 4.53 -25.50 -13.42
CA LEU A 320 3.67 -25.79 -14.56
C LEU A 320 4.32 -25.29 -15.84
N SER A 321 4.24 -26.10 -16.90
CA SER A 321 4.79 -25.76 -18.22
C SER A 321 3.99 -24.66 -18.93
N ARG A 322 2.74 -24.44 -18.52
CA ARG A 322 1.81 -23.40 -18.99
C ARG A 322 0.86 -22.99 -17.86
N TYR A 323 0.21 -21.85 -18.00
CA TYR A 323 -0.84 -21.41 -17.08
C TYR A 323 -1.94 -22.47 -16.86
N ALA A 324 -2.29 -22.70 -15.60
CA ALA A 324 -3.57 -23.26 -15.23
C ALA A 324 -4.65 -22.16 -15.20
N ASP A 325 -5.92 -22.54 -15.34
CA ASP A 325 -7.01 -21.59 -15.14
C ASP A 325 -7.04 -21.09 -13.68
N PRO A 326 -7.39 -19.82 -13.44
CA PRO A 326 -7.66 -19.30 -12.11
C PRO A 326 -8.72 -20.14 -11.41
N ILE A 327 -8.47 -20.42 -10.14
CA ILE A 327 -9.29 -21.26 -9.30
C ILE A 327 -9.82 -20.41 -8.16
N ASP A 328 -11.13 -20.37 -7.98
CA ASP A 328 -11.72 -19.94 -6.73
C ASP A 328 -11.50 -21.05 -5.68
N ILE A 329 -10.65 -20.79 -4.69
CA ILE A 329 -10.34 -21.74 -3.62
C ILE A 329 -11.59 -22.13 -2.84
N ASP A 330 -12.52 -21.20 -2.59
CA ASP A 330 -13.70 -21.48 -1.79
C ASP A 330 -14.70 -22.39 -2.53
N GLU A 331 -14.75 -22.31 -3.86
CA GLU A 331 -15.48 -23.27 -4.69
C GLU A 331 -14.77 -24.62 -4.71
N LYS A 332 -13.47 -24.64 -5.03
CA LYS A 332 -12.73 -25.90 -5.20
C LYS A 332 -12.57 -26.69 -3.91
N LYS A 333 -12.48 -26.01 -2.77
CA LYS A 333 -12.41 -26.64 -1.44
C LYS A 333 -13.67 -27.44 -1.10
N LYS A 334 -14.82 -27.12 -1.70
CA LYS A 334 -16.06 -27.92 -1.55
C LYS A 334 -15.95 -29.27 -2.25
N GLU A 335 -15.14 -29.36 -3.31
CA GLU A 335 -14.90 -30.58 -4.08
C GLU A 335 -13.70 -31.37 -3.52
N ASP A 336 -12.60 -30.69 -3.21
CA ASP A 336 -11.39 -31.27 -2.63
C ASP A 336 -10.91 -30.44 -1.44
N SER A 337 -11.03 -30.99 -0.23
CA SER A 337 -10.63 -30.33 1.01
C SER A 337 -9.12 -30.02 1.12
N PHE A 338 -8.27 -30.67 0.31
CA PHE A 338 -6.84 -30.39 0.23
C PHE A 338 -6.53 -29.20 -0.68
N PHE A 339 -7.51 -28.70 -1.44
CA PHE A 339 -7.46 -27.44 -2.18
C PHE A 339 -7.77 -26.24 -1.27
N ASP A 340 -7.17 -26.24 -0.08
CA ASP A 340 -7.24 -25.15 0.90
C ASP A 340 -5.85 -24.57 1.13
N ILE A 341 -5.82 -23.34 1.63
CA ILE A 341 -4.58 -22.63 1.93
C ILE A 341 -3.88 -23.32 3.11
N ASP A 342 -2.62 -23.69 2.94
CA ASP A 342 -1.77 -24.18 4.02
C ASP A 342 -1.25 -23.01 4.87
N ARG A 343 -2.07 -22.59 5.83
CA ARG A 343 -1.78 -21.48 6.75
C ARG A 343 -0.59 -21.74 7.69
N ARG A 344 -0.01 -22.95 7.69
CA ARG A 344 1.22 -23.25 8.45
C ARG A 344 2.47 -22.76 7.74
N LYS A 345 2.39 -22.52 6.42
CA LYS A 345 3.48 -21.99 5.61
C LYS A 345 3.21 -20.53 5.28
N ALA A 346 4.20 -19.67 5.50
CA ALA A 346 4.08 -18.26 5.15
C ALA A 346 3.93 -18.08 3.63
N PRO A 347 3.15 -17.09 3.16
CA PRO A 347 3.17 -16.68 1.77
C PRO A 347 4.56 -16.21 1.34
N LEU A 348 4.99 -16.61 0.15
CA LEU A 348 6.23 -16.17 -0.47
C LEU A 348 5.98 -14.88 -1.26
N PRO A 349 6.91 -13.91 -1.24
CA PRO A 349 6.89 -12.82 -2.19
C PRO A 349 7.20 -13.36 -3.61
N PRO A 350 6.64 -12.75 -4.67
CA PRO A 350 6.84 -13.22 -6.05
C PRO A 350 8.31 -13.41 -6.44
N ILE A 351 9.21 -12.58 -5.91
CA ILE A 351 10.64 -12.68 -6.18
C ILE A 351 11.29 -13.95 -5.63
N GLN A 352 10.87 -14.41 -4.45
CA GLN A 352 11.39 -15.68 -3.88
C GLN A 352 10.81 -16.89 -4.61
N ALA A 353 9.65 -16.72 -5.25
CA ALA A 353 9.02 -17.71 -6.09
C ALA A 353 9.44 -17.57 -7.58
N PHE A 354 10.33 -16.65 -7.94
CA PHE A 354 10.56 -16.31 -9.34
C PHE A 354 11.00 -17.51 -10.18
N ASP A 355 11.92 -18.33 -9.67
CA ASP A 355 12.48 -19.46 -10.40
C ASP A 355 11.46 -20.58 -10.66
N ILE A 356 10.43 -20.66 -9.82
CA ILE A 356 9.35 -21.65 -9.90
C ILE A 356 8.10 -21.12 -10.63
N LEU A 357 8.12 -19.87 -11.09
CA LEU A 357 7.04 -19.34 -11.92
C LEU A 357 7.05 -20.04 -13.29
N PRO A 358 5.87 -20.29 -13.89
CA PRO A 358 5.74 -20.65 -15.30
C PRO A 358 6.56 -19.71 -16.20
N ALA A 359 7.09 -20.24 -17.31
CA ALA A 359 8.01 -19.53 -18.19
C ALA A 359 7.45 -18.17 -18.67
N GLU A 360 6.15 -18.11 -18.97
CA GLU A 360 5.47 -16.90 -19.43
C GLU A 360 5.37 -15.84 -18.32
N LEU A 361 5.10 -16.23 -17.06
CA LEU A 361 5.15 -15.29 -15.93
C LEU A 361 6.57 -14.82 -15.68
N ARG A 362 7.57 -15.70 -15.75
CA ARG A 362 8.98 -15.29 -15.62
C ARG A 362 9.34 -14.29 -16.69
N GLU A 363 8.93 -14.52 -17.94
CA GLU A 363 9.17 -13.58 -19.04
C GLU A 363 8.44 -12.25 -18.81
N MET A 364 7.18 -12.28 -18.39
CA MET A 364 6.42 -11.09 -18.02
C MET A 364 7.12 -10.32 -16.89
N PHE A 365 7.45 -10.97 -15.78
CA PHE A 365 8.19 -10.38 -14.66
C PHE A 365 9.60 -9.94 -15.07
N THR A 366 10.24 -10.55 -16.07
CA THR A 366 11.55 -10.12 -16.63
C THR A 366 11.40 -8.94 -17.58
N ARG A 367 10.27 -8.79 -18.26
CA ARG A 367 9.94 -7.59 -19.05
C ARG A 367 9.58 -6.42 -18.14
N ILE A 368 8.94 -6.70 -17.00
CA ILE A 368 8.55 -5.72 -15.97
C ILE A 368 9.74 -5.36 -15.05
N SER A 369 10.54 -6.34 -14.65
CA SER A 369 11.75 -6.18 -13.82
C SER A 369 12.99 -5.98 -14.71
N ILE A 370 13.88 -5.01 -14.47
CA ILE A 370 14.69 -4.90 -13.24
C ILE A 370 15.59 -6.15 -13.01
N HIS A 371 15.48 -7.23 -13.81
CA HIS A 371 16.35 -8.42 -13.73
C HIS A 371 17.80 -8.13 -14.14
N ASN A 372 18.02 -7.24 -15.12
CA ASN A 372 19.37 -6.85 -15.53
C ASN A 372 20.10 -5.96 -14.51
N GLU A 373 19.39 -5.26 -13.61
CA GLU A 373 20.02 -4.59 -12.47
C GLU A 373 20.38 -5.57 -11.34
N LEU A 374 19.64 -6.68 -11.22
CA LEU A 374 19.81 -7.69 -10.16
C LEU A 374 20.97 -8.66 -10.43
N LYS A 375 21.16 -9.12 -11.67
CA LYS A 375 22.31 -9.98 -12.02
C LYS A 375 23.66 -9.29 -11.85
N LYS A 376 23.70 -7.96 -12.01
CA LYS A 376 24.91 -7.15 -11.80
C LYS A 376 25.28 -6.95 -10.32
N GLN A 377 24.49 -7.48 -9.38
CA GLN A 377 24.68 -7.25 -7.94
C GLN A 377 24.94 -8.54 -7.13
N THR A 378 24.85 -9.72 -7.77
CA THR A 378 25.27 -11.02 -7.21
C THR A 378 26.64 -11.51 -7.70
N THR A 379 27.31 -10.68 -8.50
CA THR A 379 28.74 -10.72 -8.84
C THR A 379 29.31 -9.37 -8.50
#